data_AF-A0A2N2PJV5-F1
#
_entry.id   AF-A0A2N2PJV5-F1
#
_cell.length_a   1.000
_cell.length_b   1.000
_cell.length_c   1.000
_cell.angle_alpha   90.00
_cell.angle_beta   90.00
_cell.angle_gamma   90.00
#
_symmetry.space_group_name_H-M   'P 1'
#
loop_
_entity.id
_entity.type
_entity.pdbx_description
1 polymer ?
#
loop_
_entity_poly.entity_id
_entity_poly.type
_entity_poly.pdbx_seq_one_letter_code
_entity_poly.pdbx_strand_id
1 'polypeptide(L)'
;MRIGVDITTANTRRTGIGYYAWELAKRLWMNKDPEDEMVFLFNSIRRSPPPLAMHSSLGKAVRVRHLPGPALLQMWKWMDRPTVEELAGPVDVFHSPATYIPPQQSGAAVTTVHDLHFLDAPDDPQSSLGGEYLNWVLRKRLRDMHAIIVPSLLTRDSLLQHFGAEQPDLADRIHVMPWGVHKRFFGAPGREHTASVRACHALDRPYILCVGKSEERKNILTLQKAHALLCERMPDCPTLAIAGSGAMAGTAGIHTRLLGYVREFDLAALYHAAEVFVCPSWMEGFGMPVVEAMAARVPVVVTQAAGCLEYLQPDSALTVDPNDVEGMADAIERALTDSALRKRMVESAVLDASKLTWDACAKATLKVYEAAIERAGAIR
;
A
#
# COMPACT_ATOMS: atom_id res chain seq x y z
N MET A 1 25.23 -1.10 12.78
CA MET A 1 24.90 0.10 11.96
C MET A 1 23.91 0.98 12.69
N ARG A 2 23.90 2.28 12.39
CA ARG A 2 22.90 3.24 12.87
C ARG A 2 21.88 3.54 11.78
N ILE A 3 20.67 3.03 11.93
CA ILE A 3 19.60 3.04 10.93
C ILE A 3 18.61 4.16 11.25
N GLY A 4 18.39 5.07 10.31
CA GLY A 4 17.32 6.07 10.35
C GLY A 4 16.11 5.66 9.49
N VAL A 5 14.89 5.78 10.01
CA VAL A 5 13.67 5.55 9.23
C VAL A 5 12.66 6.68 9.49
N ASP A 6 12.12 7.29 8.44
CA ASP A 6 11.02 8.24 8.57
C ASP A 6 9.67 7.54 8.76
N ILE A 7 9.05 7.71 9.91
CA ILE A 7 7.73 7.16 10.25
C ILE A 7 6.64 8.23 10.28
N THR A 8 6.87 9.41 9.71
CA THR A 8 5.92 10.54 9.70
C THR A 8 4.57 10.17 9.09
N THR A 9 4.55 9.29 8.08
CA THR A 9 3.34 8.80 7.43
C THR A 9 2.54 7.80 8.28
N ALA A 10 3.17 7.17 9.28
CA ALA A 10 2.58 6.17 10.18
C ALA A 10 1.64 6.77 11.24
N ASN A 11 0.69 7.60 10.82
CA ASN A 11 -0.25 8.29 11.71
C ASN A 11 -1.37 7.36 12.25
N THR A 12 -2.26 7.86 13.12
CA THR A 12 -3.31 7.06 13.77
C THR A 12 -4.51 6.67 12.88
N ARG A 13 -4.73 7.34 11.74
CA ARG A 13 -5.71 6.95 10.71
C ARG A 13 -4.96 6.51 9.45
N ARG A 14 -4.42 5.29 9.49
CA ARG A 14 -3.52 4.77 8.46
C ARG A 14 -4.29 4.51 7.16
N THR A 15 -3.69 4.95 6.07
CA THR A 15 -3.97 4.49 4.70
C THR A 15 -2.70 3.78 4.18
N GLY A 16 -2.76 3.08 3.04
CA GLY A 16 -1.70 2.20 2.51
C GLY A 16 -0.26 2.53 2.92
N ILE A 17 0.28 3.69 2.51
CA ILE A 17 1.66 4.13 2.81
C ILE A 17 1.92 4.22 4.33
N GLY A 18 0.99 4.76 5.09
CA GLY A 18 1.10 4.85 6.55
C GLY A 18 1.05 3.48 7.23
N TYR A 19 0.36 2.52 6.62
CA TYR A 19 0.36 1.12 7.07
C TYR A 19 1.70 0.44 6.80
N TYR A 20 2.25 0.63 5.59
CA TYR A 20 3.58 0.15 5.22
C TYR A 20 4.65 0.69 6.15
N ALA A 21 4.74 2.01 6.31
CA ALA A 21 5.74 2.64 7.16
C ALA A 21 5.64 2.16 8.62
N TRP A 22 4.42 1.94 9.12
CA TRP A 22 4.19 1.42 10.46
C TRP A 22 4.66 -0.04 10.63
N GLU A 23 4.19 -0.95 9.77
CA GLU A 23 4.53 -2.37 9.90
C GLU A 23 6.01 -2.60 9.62
N LEU A 24 6.57 -1.93 8.61
CA LEU A 24 8.00 -1.99 8.32
C LEU A 24 8.82 -1.53 9.53
N ALA A 25 8.55 -0.35 10.09
CA ALA A 25 9.29 0.17 11.25
C ALA A 25 9.25 -0.81 12.44
N LYS A 26 8.06 -1.36 12.73
CA LYS A 26 7.89 -2.36 13.79
C LYS A 26 8.71 -3.62 13.53
N ARG A 27 8.71 -4.14 12.29
CA ARG A 27 9.41 -5.38 11.96
C ARG A 27 10.91 -5.19 11.80
N LEU A 28 11.37 -4.04 11.34
CA LEU A 28 12.79 -3.67 11.40
C LEU A 28 13.28 -3.70 12.85
N TRP A 29 12.50 -3.15 13.79
CA TRP A 29 12.90 -3.17 15.21
C TRP A 29 13.00 -4.58 15.78
N MET A 30 12.10 -5.47 15.36
CA MET A 30 12.08 -6.86 15.82
C MET A 30 13.15 -7.74 15.17
N ASN A 31 13.65 -7.37 13.98
CA ASN A 31 14.55 -8.21 13.18
C ASN A 31 15.96 -7.63 12.97
N LYS A 32 16.24 -6.39 13.40
CA LYS A 32 17.59 -5.80 13.36
C LYS A 32 18.59 -6.60 14.20
N ASP A 33 19.88 -6.44 13.92
CA ASP A 33 20.92 -6.96 14.82
C ASP A 33 20.80 -6.26 16.20
N PRO A 34 20.97 -6.97 17.32
CA PRO A 34 21.04 -6.35 18.64
C PRO A 34 22.00 -5.15 18.73
N GLU A 35 23.15 -5.20 18.02
CA GLU A 35 24.17 -4.15 18.00
C GLU A 35 23.78 -2.93 17.15
N ASP A 36 22.74 -3.05 16.31
CA ASP A 36 22.29 -1.92 15.49
C ASP A 36 21.56 -0.86 16.31
N GLU A 37 21.91 0.40 16.11
CA GLU A 37 21.13 1.52 16.64
C GLU A 37 20.01 1.86 15.66
N MET A 38 18.81 2.16 16.16
CA MET A 38 17.72 2.62 15.30
C MET A 38 17.17 3.95 15.76
N VAL A 39 16.88 4.81 14.79
CA VAL A 39 16.33 6.15 14.95
C VAL A 39 15.09 6.27 14.08
N PHE A 40 13.95 6.58 14.70
CA PHE A 40 12.70 6.82 13.99
C PHE A 40 12.40 8.31 13.95
N LEU A 41 12.41 8.91 12.77
CA LEU A 41 12.02 10.31 12.60
C LEU A 41 10.49 10.39 12.51
N PHE A 42 9.87 11.24 13.33
CA PHE A 42 8.45 11.54 13.23
C PHE A 42 8.22 13.04 13.26
N ASN A 43 7.70 13.62 12.18
CA ASN A 43 7.40 15.04 12.11
C ASN A 43 5.88 15.33 12.11
N SER A 44 5.36 15.96 13.15
CA SER A 44 3.99 16.47 13.16
C SER A 44 3.77 17.57 14.18
N ILE A 45 3.00 18.60 13.82
CA ILE A 45 2.53 19.63 14.76
C ILE A 45 1.31 19.16 15.54
N ARG A 46 0.40 18.42 14.88
CA ARG A 46 -0.95 18.14 15.41
C ARG A 46 -1.13 16.72 15.90
N ARG A 47 -0.21 15.82 15.59
CA ARG A 47 -0.34 14.39 15.87
C ARG A 47 0.80 13.93 16.75
N SER A 48 0.50 12.98 17.63
CA SER A 48 1.52 12.25 18.36
C SER A 48 2.09 11.14 17.47
N PRO A 49 3.35 10.72 17.69
CA PRO A 49 3.87 9.53 17.05
C PRO A 49 2.95 8.35 17.37
N PRO A 50 2.82 7.39 16.46
CA PRO A 50 2.03 6.20 16.74
C PRO A 50 2.59 5.45 17.96
N PRO A 51 1.79 4.60 18.64
CA PRO A 51 2.19 3.90 19.86
C PRO A 51 3.22 2.76 19.61
N LEU A 52 4.23 3.02 18.78
CA LEU A 52 5.53 2.34 18.80
C LEU A 52 6.14 2.44 20.22
N ALA A 53 5.75 3.48 20.96
CA ALA A 53 6.16 3.83 22.31
C ALA A 53 5.66 2.91 23.45
N MET A 54 4.86 1.87 23.20
CA MET A 54 4.42 0.96 24.28
C MET A 54 5.49 -0.05 24.71
N HIS A 55 6.62 -0.14 24.01
CA HIS A 55 7.86 -0.70 24.54
C HIS A 55 8.81 0.46 24.92
N SER A 56 9.17 0.55 26.20
CA SER A 56 9.95 1.67 26.78
C SER A 56 11.31 1.93 26.11
N SER A 57 11.90 0.92 25.45
CA SER A 57 13.13 1.04 24.66
C SER A 57 12.89 1.68 23.29
N LEU A 58 11.77 1.37 22.65
CA LEU A 58 11.43 1.83 21.30
C LEU A 58 11.03 3.30 21.27
N GLY A 59 10.36 3.78 22.34
CA GLY A 59 10.06 5.21 22.50
C GLY A 59 11.31 6.11 22.53
N LYS A 60 12.46 5.61 23.02
CA LYS A 60 13.73 6.37 23.05
C LYS A 60 14.37 6.52 21.68
N ALA A 61 14.07 5.61 20.75
CA ALA A 61 14.52 5.67 19.36
C ALA A 61 13.76 6.72 18.53
N VAL A 62 12.60 7.20 19.00
CA VAL A 62 11.78 8.15 18.25
C VAL A 62 12.26 9.59 18.45
N ARG A 63 12.65 10.24 17.36
CA ARG A 63 12.95 11.66 17.27
C ARG A 63 11.73 12.40 16.75
N VAL A 64 11.01 13.05 17.67
CA VAL A 64 9.85 13.86 17.33
C VAL A 64 10.29 15.27 16.91
N ARG A 65 9.72 15.74 15.80
CA ARG A 65 9.83 17.10 15.30
C ARG A 65 8.44 17.70 15.11
N HIS A 66 8.34 19.01 15.30
CA HIS A 66 7.08 19.75 15.25
C HIS A 66 7.13 20.82 14.15
N LEU A 67 7.61 20.44 12.96
CA LEU A 67 7.66 21.33 11.80
C LEU A 67 6.36 21.22 10.99
N PRO A 68 5.81 22.34 10.48
CA PRO A 68 4.63 22.29 9.62
C PRO A 68 4.97 21.56 8.32
N GLY A 69 4.28 20.45 8.03
CA GLY A 69 4.56 19.61 6.85
C GLY A 69 4.68 20.39 5.54
N PRO A 70 3.68 21.20 5.16
CA PRO A 70 3.77 22.01 3.93
C PRO A 70 4.97 22.96 3.89
N ALA A 71 5.31 23.58 5.04
CA ALA A 71 6.48 24.44 5.13
C ALA A 71 7.77 23.64 4.96
N LEU A 72 7.89 22.48 5.62
CA LEU A 72 9.04 21.59 5.50
C LEU A 72 9.29 21.15 4.04
N LEU A 73 8.24 20.80 3.30
CA LEU A 73 8.36 20.45 1.88
C LEU A 73 8.88 21.63 1.05
N GLN A 74 8.42 22.86 1.33
CA GLN A 74 8.95 24.06 0.65
C GLN A 74 10.41 24.33 1.04
N MET A 75 10.78 24.17 2.31
CA MET A 75 12.17 24.33 2.75
C MET A 75 13.11 23.33 2.06
N TRP A 76 12.69 22.06 1.93
CA TRP A 76 13.43 21.07 1.15
C TRP A 76 13.48 21.39 -0.34
N LYS A 77 12.45 22.05 -0.89
CA LYS A 77 12.41 22.47 -2.28
C LYS A 77 13.42 23.58 -2.59
N TRP A 78 13.47 24.59 -1.75
CA TRP A 78 14.18 25.84 -2.04
C TRP A 78 15.53 25.99 -1.32
N MET A 79 15.73 25.31 -0.20
CA MET A 79 16.90 25.53 0.68
C MET A 79 17.69 24.26 0.97
N ASP A 80 17.24 23.08 0.53
CA ASP A 80 17.86 21.78 0.84
C ASP A 80 18.11 21.60 2.35
N ARG A 81 17.21 22.14 3.18
CA ARG A 81 17.29 22.13 4.64
C ARG A 81 15.89 22.01 5.27
N PRO A 82 15.76 21.48 6.50
CA PRO A 82 16.82 20.84 7.27
C PRO A 82 17.18 19.46 6.70
N THR A 83 18.42 19.01 6.91
CA THR A 83 18.89 17.69 6.45
C THR A 83 18.47 16.58 7.40
N VAL A 84 18.64 15.33 6.96
CA VAL A 84 18.47 14.13 7.80
C VAL A 84 19.27 14.26 9.10
N GLU A 85 20.51 14.73 9.05
CA GLU A 85 21.39 14.86 10.21
C GLU A 85 20.86 15.87 11.23
N GLU A 86 20.25 16.96 10.78
CA GLU A 86 19.62 17.95 11.66
C GLU A 86 18.31 17.41 12.27
N LEU A 87 17.57 16.60 11.50
CA LEU A 87 16.27 16.07 11.91
C LEU A 87 16.39 14.84 12.83
N ALA A 88 17.19 13.85 12.45
CA ALA A 88 17.32 12.56 13.09
C ALA A 88 18.68 12.35 13.79
N GLY A 89 19.69 13.16 13.46
CA GLY A 89 21.09 12.92 13.84
C GLY A 89 21.85 12.14 12.77
N PRO A 90 23.17 11.94 12.93
CA PRO A 90 23.98 11.16 12.00
C PRO A 90 23.49 9.70 11.97
N VAL A 91 23.48 9.10 10.79
CA VAL A 91 23.07 7.71 10.53
C VAL A 91 23.96 7.10 9.45
N ASP A 92 24.16 5.79 9.49
CA ASP A 92 24.85 5.05 8.43
C ASP A 92 23.95 4.90 7.20
N VAL A 93 22.64 4.78 7.43
CA VAL A 93 21.62 4.70 6.39
C VAL A 93 20.35 5.43 6.84
N PHE A 94 19.70 6.15 5.94
CA PHE A 94 18.39 6.74 6.16
C PHE A 94 17.38 6.24 5.12
N HIS A 95 16.25 5.73 5.57
CA HIS A 95 15.15 5.30 4.71
C HIS A 95 13.96 6.24 4.83
N SER A 96 13.57 6.86 3.70
CA SER A 96 12.25 7.47 3.54
C SER A 96 11.27 6.46 2.92
N PRO A 97 10.36 5.84 3.70
CA PRO A 97 9.44 4.81 3.21
C PRO A 97 8.26 5.41 2.44
N ALA A 98 8.42 6.60 1.87
CA ALA A 98 7.51 7.27 0.98
C ALA A 98 8.32 8.24 0.09
N THR A 99 7.70 8.75 -0.98
CA THR A 99 8.34 9.67 -1.93
C THR A 99 8.62 11.08 -1.36
N TYR A 100 8.62 11.26 -0.04
CA TYR A 100 9.03 12.51 0.63
C TYR A 100 10.49 12.39 1.05
N ILE A 101 11.40 12.67 0.12
CA ILE A 101 12.85 12.43 0.30
C ILE A 101 13.53 13.68 0.89
N PRO A 102 13.99 13.66 2.16
CA PRO A 102 14.74 14.77 2.73
C PRO A 102 16.14 14.90 2.10
N PRO A 103 16.73 16.10 2.11
CA PRO A 103 18.16 16.26 1.81
C PRO A 103 19.01 15.54 2.86
N GLN A 104 20.08 14.89 2.42
CA GLN A 104 20.98 14.10 3.26
C GLN A 104 22.43 14.39 2.86
N GLN A 105 23.31 14.59 3.84
CA GLN A 105 24.71 14.97 3.60
C GLN A 105 25.67 13.78 3.73
N SER A 106 25.28 12.77 4.51
CA SER A 106 26.13 11.65 4.89
C SER A 106 25.34 10.36 5.07
N GLY A 107 26.04 9.22 5.01
CA GLY A 107 25.42 7.90 5.04
C GLY A 107 24.73 7.53 3.73
N ALA A 108 24.23 6.31 3.66
CA ALA A 108 23.44 5.82 2.55
C ALA A 108 22.01 6.38 2.57
N ALA A 109 21.48 6.67 1.39
CA ALA A 109 20.12 7.19 1.23
C ALA A 109 19.25 6.13 0.55
N VAL A 110 18.12 5.79 1.16
CA VAL A 110 17.16 4.79 0.67
C VAL A 110 15.77 5.41 0.62
N THR A 111 15.00 5.12 -0.44
CA THR A 111 13.59 5.52 -0.53
C THR A 111 12.71 4.36 -0.98
N THR A 112 11.44 4.35 -0.55
CA THR A 112 10.41 3.48 -1.15
C THR A 112 9.50 4.32 -2.05
N VAL A 113 9.37 3.91 -3.32
CA VAL A 113 8.38 4.44 -4.25
C VAL A 113 7.21 3.46 -4.34
N HIS A 114 6.03 3.90 -3.91
CA HIS A 114 4.84 3.04 -3.79
C HIS A 114 4.08 2.88 -5.09
N ASP A 115 3.95 3.96 -5.85
CA ASP A 115 3.34 4.03 -7.17
C ASP A 115 3.78 5.35 -7.83
N LEU A 116 3.51 5.47 -9.13
CA LEU A 116 3.79 6.66 -9.93
C LEU A 116 2.53 7.14 -10.64
N HIS A 117 1.36 6.89 -10.05
CA HIS A 117 0.06 7.27 -10.63
C HIS A 117 0.02 8.76 -11.02
N PHE A 118 0.67 9.62 -10.23
CA PHE A 118 0.77 11.05 -10.49
C PHE A 118 1.59 11.43 -11.73
N LEU A 119 2.37 10.51 -12.30
CA LEU A 119 3.07 10.66 -13.58
C LEU A 119 2.39 9.88 -14.70
N ASP A 120 1.83 8.71 -14.37
CA ASP A 120 1.19 7.82 -15.34
C ASP A 120 -0.18 8.35 -15.79
N ALA A 121 -0.87 9.10 -14.94
CA ALA A 121 -2.14 9.75 -15.22
C ALA A 121 -2.10 11.23 -14.77
N PRO A 122 -1.39 12.10 -15.51
CA PRO A 122 -1.22 13.51 -15.12
C PRO A 122 -2.51 14.32 -15.22
N ASP A 123 -3.47 13.88 -16.03
CA ASP A 123 -4.77 14.54 -16.21
C ASP A 123 -5.77 14.25 -15.07
N ASP A 124 -5.48 13.29 -14.17
CA ASP A 124 -6.30 13.02 -12.99
C ASP A 124 -6.15 14.20 -11.99
N PRO A 125 -7.25 14.87 -11.60
CA PRO A 125 -7.20 15.98 -10.65
C PRO A 125 -6.53 15.63 -9.31
N GLN A 126 -6.57 14.37 -8.87
CA GLN A 126 -5.92 13.91 -7.64
C GLN A 126 -4.41 13.75 -7.81
N SER A 127 -3.92 13.53 -9.04
CA SER A 127 -2.50 13.57 -9.38
C SER A 127 -1.91 14.97 -9.24
N SER A 128 -2.69 16.03 -9.47
CA SER A 128 -2.20 17.42 -9.33
C SER A 128 -1.97 17.86 -7.87
N LEU A 129 -2.72 17.30 -6.92
CA LEU A 129 -2.67 17.63 -5.49
C LEU A 129 -1.47 16.97 -4.80
N GLY A 130 -0.30 17.58 -4.96
CA GLY A 130 0.97 17.12 -4.38
C GLY A 130 1.84 16.36 -5.36
N GLY A 131 1.31 15.89 -6.51
CA GLY A 131 2.09 15.21 -7.53
C GLY A 131 3.15 16.08 -8.19
N GLU A 132 2.95 17.40 -8.30
CA GLU A 132 4.02 18.31 -8.76
C GLU A 132 5.25 18.26 -7.85
N TYR A 133 5.04 18.22 -6.53
CA TYR A 133 6.13 18.10 -5.58
C TYR A 133 6.78 16.71 -5.66
N LEU A 134 5.97 15.65 -5.75
CA LEU A 134 6.47 14.28 -5.88
C LEU A 134 7.28 14.06 -7.18
N ASN A 135 6.84 14.66 -8.27
CA ASN A 135 7.55 14.66 -9.54
C ASN A 135 8.88 15.42 -9.42
N TRP A 136 8.84 16.63 -8.87
CA TRP A 136 10.05 17.43 -8.63
C TRP A 136 11.04 16.69 -7.73
N VAL A 137 10.60 16.08 -6.63
CA VAL A 137 11.51 15.42 -5.69
C VAL A 137 12.11 14.16 -6.30
N LEU A 138 11.36 13.38 -7.08
CA LEU A 138 11.93 12.25 -7.82
C LEU A 138 12.98 12.74 -8.84
N ARG A 139 12.66 13.72 -9.70
CA ARG A 139 13.63 14.26 -10.66
C ARG A 139 14.91 14.81 -10.01
N LYS A 140 14.76 15.48 -8.86
CA LYS A 140 15.89 16.08 -8.15
C LYS A 140 16.70 15.03 -7.39
N ARG A 141 16.05 14.14 -6.65
CA ARG A 141 16.68 13.31 -5.60
C ARG A 141 16.90 11.86 -5.97
N LEU A 142 16.24 11.34 -7.00
CA LEU A 142 16.37 9.93 -7.36
C LEU A 142 17.83 9.56 -7.67
N ARG A 143 18.58 10.49 -8.28
CA ARG A 143 20.03 10.34 -8.55
C ARG A 143 20.90 10.21 -7.29
N ASP A 144 20.45 10.75 -6.15
CA ASP A 144 21.18 10.76 -4.88
C ASP A 144 20.90 9.49 -4.06
N MET A 145 19.93 8.67 -4.48
CA MET A 145 19.56 7.44 -3.76
C MET A 145 20.56 6.34 -4.03
N HIS A 146 20.99 5.65 -2.98
CA HIS A 146 21.87 4.49 -3.07
C HIS A 146 21.09 3.19 -3.28
N ALA A 147 19.83 3.16 -2.81
CA ALA A 147 18.87 2.11 -3.12
C ALA A 147 17.44 2.66 -3.18
N ILE A 148 16.62 2.07 -4.04
CA ILE A 148 15.22 2.42 -4.26
C ILE A 148 14.39 1.15 -4.13
N ILE A 149 13.50 1.11 -3.15
CA ILE A 149 12.60 -0.02 -2.94
C ILE A 149 11.29 0.25 -3.69
N VAL A 150 10.79 -0.72 -4.43
CA VAL A 150 9.48 -0.67 -5.10
C VAL A 150 8.68 -1.94 -4.79
N PRO A 151 7.35 -1.87 -4.71
CA PRO A 151 6.52 -3.02 -4.34
C PRO A 151 6.38 -4.07 -5.43
N SER A 152 6.60 -3.72 -6.70
CA SER A 152 6.33 -4.60 -7.84
C SER A 152 7.16 -4.26 -9.07
N LEU A 153 7.23 -5.18 -10.02
CA LEU A 153 7.76 -4.94 -11.36
C LEU A 153 6.96 -3.86 -12.09
N LEU A 154 5.64 -3.78 -11.88
CA LEU A 154 4.81 -2.71 -12.44
C LEU A 154 5.30 -1.32 -12.01
N THR A 155 5.60 -1.14 -10.73
CA THR A 155 6.15 0.14 -10.23
C THR A 155 7.60 0.36 -10.68
N ARG A 156 8.43 -0.70 -10.74
CA ARG A 156 9.79 -0.62 -11.31
C ARG A 156 9.74 -0.12 -12.76
N ASP A 157 8.89 -0.71 -13.58
CA ASP A 157 8.84 -0.45 -15.01
C ASP A 157 8.35 0.96 -15.29
N SER A 158 7.34 1.43 -14.55
CA SER A 158 6.93 2.85 -14.58
C SER A 158 8.09 3.77 -14.16
N LEU A 159 8.83 3.44 -13.10
CA LEU A 159 9.98 4.26 -12.65
C LEU A 159 11.07 4.35 -13.73
N LEU A 160 11.37 3.23 -14.39
CA LEU A 160 12.33 3.18 -15.49
C LEU A 160 11.84 3.90 -16.74
N GLN A 161 10.54 3.82 -17.05
CA GLN A 161 9.92 4.54 -18.16
C GLN A 161 10.07 6.07 -18.00
N HIS A 162 9.87 6.59 -16.79
CA HIS A 162 9.92 8.02 -16.53
C HIS A 162 11.35 8.57 -16.33
N PHE A 163 12.27 7.78 -15.77
CA PHE A 163 13.58 8.29 -15.34
C PHE A 163 14.79 7.53 -15.88
N GLY A 164 14.61 6.36 -16.49
CA GLY A 164 15.71 5.47 -16.91
C GLY A 164 16.58 6.06 -18.03
N ALA A 165 15.99 6.83 -18.96
CA ALA A 165 16.76 7.51 -20.02
C ALA A 165 17.71 8.59 -19.46
N GLU A 166 17.31 9.25 -18.37
CA GLU A 166 18.12 10.30 -17.71
C GLU A 166 19.13 9.72 -16.71
N GLN A 167 18.88 8.50 -16.20
CA GLN A 167 19.68 7.83 -15.18
C GLN A 167 19.93 6.36 -15.59
N PRO A 168 20.94 6.10 -16.44
CA PRO A 168 21.21 4.74 -16.94
C PRO A 168 21.52 3.71 -15.85
N ASP A 169 22.02 4.14 -14.69
CA ASP A 169 22.34 3.29 -13.54
C ASP A 169 21.13 3.05 -12.60
N LEU A 170 19.96 3.61 -12.93
CA LEU A 170 18.77 3.55 -12.08
C LEU A 170 18.33 2.11 -11.83
N ALA A 171 18.38 1.26 -12.86
CA ALA A 171 18.00 -0.15 -12.74
C ALA A 171 18.82 -0.89 -11.69
N ASP A 172 20.11 -0.57 -11.56
CA ASP A 172 21.05 -1.22 -10.62
C ASP A 172 20.79 -0.84 -9.16
N ARG A 173 19.94 0.16 -8.93
CA ARG A 173 19.58 0.68 -7.60
C ARG A 173 18.16 0.29 -7.19
N ILE A 174 17.37 -0.31 -8.08
CA ILE A 174 15.98 -0.69 -7.77
C ILE A 174 15.93 -2.10 -7.18
N HIS A 175 15.27 -2.22 -6.04
CA HIS A 175 14.99 -3.47 -5.36
C HIS A 175 13.47 -3.69 -5.33
N VAL A 176 13.00 -4.69 -6.05
CA VAL A 176 11.58 -5.08 -6.09
C VAL A 176 11.28 -5.99 -4.90
N MET A 177 10.34 -5.57 -4.05
CA MET A 177 10.09 -6.21 -2.77
C MET A 177 8.60 -6.20 -2.40
N PRO A 178 7.96 -7.36 -2.21
CA PRO A 178 6.56 -7.39 -1.83
C PRO A 178 6.36 -6.89 -0.40
N TRP A 179 5.16 -6.35 -0.13
CA TRP A 179 4.75 -6.05 1.23
C TRP A 179 4.21 -7.29 1.94
N GLY A 180 4.10 -7.18 3.26
CA GLY A 180 3.47 -8.20 4.07
C GLY A 180 1.96 -8.05 4.18
N VAL A 181 1.28 -9.14 4.48
CA VAL A 181 -0.12 -9.14 4.93
C VAL A 181 -0.15 -9.25 6.45
N HIS A 182 -1.00 -8.46 7.10
CA HIS A 182 -1.12 -8.54 8.55
C HIS A 182 -1.87 -9.80 8.98
N LYS A 183 -1.36 -10.47 10.02
CA LYS A 183 -1.91 -11.71 10.60
C LYS A 183 -3.41 -11.67 10.98
N ARG A 184 -4.01 -10.48 11.03
CA ARG A 184 -5.41 -10.28 11.41
C ARG A 184 -6.36 -10.77 10.33
N PHE A 185 -5.93 -10.75 9.08
CA PHE A 185 -6.75 -11.20 7.96
C PHE A 185 -6.78 -12.72 7.83
N PHE A 186 -5.82 -13.45 8.41
CA PHE A 186 -5.81 -14.92 8.40
C PHE A 186 -6.78 -15.55 9.42
N GLY A 187 -7.14 -14.82 10.48
CA GLY A 187 -8.05 -15.30 11.52
C GLY A 187 -9.43 -14.67 11.38
N ALA A 188 -10.45 -15.51 11.21
CA ALA A 188 -11.84 -15.03 11.15
C ALA A 188 -12.22 -14.34 12.47
N PRO A 189 -12.71 -13.08 12.43
CA PRO A 189 -13.26 -12.44 13.62
C PRO A 189 -14.46 -13.21 14.18
N GLY A 190 -14.77 -13.01 15.46
CA GLY A 190 -15.88 -13.69 16.13
C GLY A 190 -17.23 -13.40 15.46
N ARG A 191 -18.13 -14.40 15.40
CA ARG A 191 -19.42 -14.31 14.71
C ARG A 191 -20.25 -13.09 15.13
N GLU A 192 -20.30 -12.81 16.43
CA GLU A 192 -21.04 -11.65 16.96
C GLU A 192 -20.46 -10.32 16.48
N HIS A 193 -19.12 -10.21 16.45
CA HIS A 193 -18.45 -9.01 15.94
C HIS A 193 -18.73 -8.83 14.44
N THR A 194 -18.60 -9.89 13.65
CA THR A 194 -18.90 -9.86 12.22
C THR A 194 -20.35 -9.49 11.94
N ALA A 195 -21.30 -10.04 12.69
CA ALA A 195 -22.72 -9.68 12.59
C ALA A 195 -22.96 -8.20 12.95
N SER A 196 -22.32 -7.71 14.03
CA SER A 196 -22.39 -6.31 14.44
C SER A 196 -21.85 -5.37 13.36
N VAL A 197 -20.68 -5.67 12.77
CA VAL A 197 -20.09 -4.87 11.70
C VAL A 197 -21.01 -4.83 10.48
N ARG A 198 -21.57 -5.97 10.07
CA ARG A 198 -22.53 -6.03 8.95
C ARG A 198 -23.78 -5.18 9.23
N ALA A 199 -24.34 -5.27 10.43
CA ALA A 199 -25.52 -4.49 10.82
C ALA A 199 -25.22 -2.98 10.83
N CYS A 200 -24.06 -2.56 11.35
CA CYS A 200 -23.63 -1.15 11.31
C CYS A 200 -23.54 -0.58 9.89
N HIS A 201 -23.34 -1.44 8.89
CA HIS A 201 -23.22 -1.07 7.49
C HIS A 201 -24.45 -1.43 6.63
N ALA A 202 -25.54 -1.88 7.26
CA ALA A 202 -26.77 -2.33 6.59
C ALA A 202 -26.51 -3.40 5.49
N LEU A 203 -25.64 -4.37 5.81
CA LEU A 203 -25.28 -5.50 4.95
C LEU A 203 -26.06 -6.76 5.32
N ASP A 204 -27.38 -6.71 5.09
CA ASP A 204 -28.34 -7.76 5.48
C ASP A 204 -28.37 -8.96 4.52
N ARG A 205 -27.76 -8.80 3.34
CA ARG A 205 -27.65 -9.81 2.28
C ARG A 205 -26.19 -10.20 2.03
N PRO A 206 -25.92 -11.30 1.31
CA PRO A 206 -24.59 -11.55 0.75
C PRO A 206 -24.09 -10.32 -0.02
N TYR A 207 -22.77 -10.12 -0.03
CA TYR A 207 -22.20 -8.95 -0.69
C TYR A 207 -20.86 -9.23 -1.37
N ILE A 208 -20.62 -8.45 -2.42
CA ILE A 208 -19.34 -8.29 -3.10
C ILE A 208 -18.64 -7.10 -2.45
N LEU A 209 -17.37 -7.26 -2.08
CA LEU A 209 -16.60 -6.22 -1.39
C LEU A 209 -15.57 -5.59 -2.32
N CYS A 210 -15.49 -4.26 -2.32
CA CYS A 210 -14.40 -3.49 -2.91
C CYS A 210 -13.82 -2.55 -1.85
N VAL A 211 -12.49 -2.49 -1.73
CA VAL A 211 -11.80 -1.68 -0.71
C VAL A 211 -10.79 -0.75 -1.37
N GLY A 212 -10.94 0.55 -1.13
CA GLY A 212 -10.04 1.57 -1.67
C GLY A 212 -10.62 2.98 -1.53
N LYS A 213 -9.75 3.99 -1.45
CA LYS A 213 -10.17 5.39 -1.49
C LYS A 213 -10.89 5.67 -2.82
N SER A 214 -11.93 6.51 -2.82
CA SER A 214 -12.62 6.92 -4.04
C SER A 214 -11.70 7.80 -4.89
N GLU A 215 -11.00 7.17 -5.82
CA GLU A 215 -10.06 7.77 -6.76
C GLU A 215 -10.36 7.19 -8.14
N GLU A 216 -10.13 7.98 -9.19
CA GLU A 216 -10.42 7.57 -10.57
C GLU A 216 -9.68 6.27 -10.93
N ARG A 217 -8.41 6.14 -10.52
CA ARG A 217 -7.62 4.92 -10.69
C ARG A 217 -8.22 3.66 -10.04
N LYS A 218 -9.10 3.78 -9.05
CA LYS A 218 -9.77 2.61 -8.45
C LYS A 218 -10.90 2.11 -9.33
N ASN A 219 -11.27 2.84 -10.40
CA ASN A 219 -12.17 2.37 -11.46
C ASN A 219 -13.51 1.82 -10.93
N ILE A 220 -14.04 2.46 -9.88
CA ILE A 220 -15.28 2.04 -9.22
C ILE A 220 -16.47 2.14 -10.17
N LEU A 221 -16.44 3.06 -11.15
CA LEU A 221 -17.49 3.21 -12.14
C LEU A 221 -17.65 1.97 -13.02
N THR A 222 -16.55 1.36 -13.46
CA THR A 222 -16.61 0.11 -14.25
C THR A 222 -17.16 -1.04 -13.40
N LEU A 223 -16.74 -1.14 -12.13
CA LEU A 223 -17.30 -2.13 -11.21
C LEU A 223 -18.81 -1.93 -10.98
N GLN A 224 -19.28 -0.69 -10.87
CA GLN A 224 -20.72 -0.41 -10.76
C GLN A 224 -21.49 -0.82 -12.02
N LYS A 225 -20.92 -0.61 -13.21
CA LYS A 225 -21.52 -1.07 -14.47
C LYS A 225 -21.57 -2.61 -14.54
N ALA A 226 -20.49 -3.29 -14.17
CA ALA A 226 -20.42 -4.75 -14.14
C ALA A 226 -21.41 -5.33 -13.13
N HIS A 227 -21.55 -4.69 -11.96
CA HIS A 227 -22.53 -5.07 -10.95
C HIS A 227 -23.98 -4.85 -11.41
N ALA A 228 -24.26 -3.79 -12.17
CA ALA A 228 -25.57 -3.56 -12.76
C ALA A 228 -25.95 -4.69 -13.75
N LEU A 229 -25.03 -5.09 -14.64
CA LEU A 229 -25.23 -6.24 -15.53
C LEU A 229 -25.48 -7.54 -14.73
N LEU A 230 -24.75 -7.73 -13.65
CA LEU A 230 -24.93 -8.90 -12.78
C LEU A 230 -26.32 -8.90 -12.10
N CYS A 231 -26.84 -7.73 -11.71
CA CYS A 231 -28.19 -7.60 -11.16
C CYS A 231 -29.30 -7.92 -12.18
N GLU A 232 -29.06 -7.66 -13.47
CA GLU A 232 -29.99 -8.05 -14.54
C GLU A 232 -30.01 -9.57 -14.77
N ARG A 233 -28.84 -10.22 -14.63
CA ARG A 233 -28.68 -11.68 -14.84
C ARG A 233 -29.13 -12.51 -13.64
N MET A 234 -28.97 -11.98 -12.42
CA MET A 234 -29.21 -12.72 -11.18
C MET A 234 -30.25 -12.03 -10.31
N PRO A 235 -31.45 -12.63 -10.11
CA PRO A 235 -32.47 -12.09 -9.22
C PRO A 235 -32.01 -11.89 -7.77
N ASP A 236 -31.11 -12.76 -7.28
CA ASP A 236 -30.54 -12.72 -5.93
C ASP A 236 -29.10 -12.14 -5.92
N CYS A 237 -28.82 -11.18 -6.81
CA CYS A 237 -27.51 -10.55 -6.89
C CYS A 237 -27.04 -9.98 -5.53
N PRO A 238 -25.81 -10.33 -5.08
CA PRO A 238 -25.24 -9.77 -3.85
C PRO A 238 -25.13 -8.24 -3.88
N THR A 239 -25.20 -7.64 -2.70
CA THR A 239 -24.99 -6.19 -2.53
C THR A 239 -23.56 -5.82 -2.92
N LEU A 240 -23.35 -4.73 -3.65
CA LEU A 240 -22.00 -4.18 -3.86
C LEU A 240 -21.64 -3.27 -2.68
N ALA A 241 -20.71 -3.72 -1.83
CA ALA A 241 -20.20 -2.97 -0.68
C ALA A 241 -18.85 -2.33 -1.00
N ILE A 242 -18.77 -1.00 -0.94
CA ILE A 242 -17.56 -0.22 -1.26
C ILE A 242 -17.06 0.44 0.02
N ALA A 243 -15.93 -0.02 0.54
CA ALA A 243 -15.25 0.52 1.72
C ALA A 243 -14.11 1.45 1.31
N GLY A 244 -14.15 2.70 1.76
CA GLY A 244 -13.19 3.71 1.35
C GLY A 244 -13.61 5.13 1.74
N SER A 245 -12.63 5.99 1.97
CA SER A 245 -12.88 7.42 2.14
C SER A 245 -13.01 8.13 0.79
N GLY A 246 -13.71 9.27 0.77
CA GLY A 246 -13.87 10.13 -0.41
C GLY A 246 -15.33 10.29 -0.83
N ALA A 247 -15.62 11.40 -1.49
CA ALA A 247 -16.91 11.59 -2.16
C ALA A 247 -16.89 10.74 -3.43
N MET A 248 -17.71 9.69 -3.49
CA MET A 248 -17.93 8.97 -4.73
C MET A 248 -18.54 9.92 -5.75
N ALA A 249 -17.91 10.03 -6.91
CA ALA A 249 -18.51 10.72 -8.06
C ALA A 249 -19.62 9.81 -8.62
N GLY A 250 -20.85 9.97 -8.13
CA GLY A 250 -22.01 9.23 -8.62
C GLY A 250 -23.04 8.90 -7.54
N THR A 251 -24.28 8.65 -7.95
CA THR A 251 -25.29 8.04 -7.09
C THR A 251 -24.89 6.59 -6.79
N ALA A 252 -25.22 6.10 -5.59
CA ALA A 252 -25.10 4.68 -5.32
C ALA A 252 -25.90 3.91 -6.39
N GLY A 253 -25.24 3.00 -7.10
CA GLY A 253 -25.91 2.11 -8.05
C GLY A 253 -26.97 1.24 -7.38
N ILE A 254 -27.70 0.50 -8.20
CA ILE A 254 -28.68 -0.49 -7.70
C ILE A 254 -27.98 -1.47 -6.77
N HIS A 255 -28.59 -1.79 -5.62
CA HIS A 255 -28.01 -2.68 -4.61
C HIS A 255 -26.57 -2.35 -4.17
N THR A 256 -26.18 -1.07 -4.18
CA THR A 256 -24.86 -0.62 -3.72
C THR A 256 -24.90 -0.01 -2.32
N ARG A 257 -23.83 -0.22 -1.54
CA ARG A 257 -23.61 0.37 -0.21
C ARG A 257 -22.23 1.01 -0.15
N LEU A 258 -22.19 2.30 0.15
CA LEU A 258 -20.96 3.05 0.39
C LEU A 258 -20.69 3.06 1.90
N LEU A 259 -19.62 2.38 2.34
CA LEU A 259 -19.35 2.15 3.76
C LEU A 259 -18.54 3.27 4.41
N GLY A 260 -17.92 4.14 3.60
CA GLY A 260 -16.97 5.13 4.08
C GLY A 260 -15.68 4.49 4.60
N TYR A 261 -14.96 5.22 5.46
CA TYR A 261 -13.76 4.69 6.11
C TYR A 261 -14.14 3.62 7.14
N VAL A 262 -13.64 2.39 6.96
CA VAL A 262 -13.81 1.27 7.89
C VAL A 262 -12.52 1.09 8.70
N ARG A 263 -12.64 0.90 10.01
CA ARG A 263 -11.48 0.67 10.87
C ARG A 263 -10.89 -0.71 10.61
N GLU A 264 -9.58 -0.85 10.81
CA GLU A 264 -8.83 -2.05 10.41
C GLU A 264 -9.37 -3.38 11.00
N PHE A 265 -9.89 -3.37 12.24
CA PHE A 265 -10.45 -4.59 12.86
C PHE A 265 -11.81 -4.95 12.26
N ASP A 266 -12.67 -3.94 12.05
CA ASP A 266 -13.97 -4.10 11.39
C ASP A 266 -13.79 -4.52 9.92
N LEU A 267 -12.73 -4.04 9.25
CA LEU A 267 -12.41 -4.37 7.87
C LEU A 267 -12.10 -5.86 7.68
N ALA A 268 -11.38 -6.49 8.62
CA ALA A 268 -11.16 -7.93 8.57
C ALA A 268 -12.47 -8.71 8.64
N ALA A 269 -13.44 -8.24 9.42
CA ALA A 269 -14.76 -8.86 9.50
C ALA A 269 -15.55 -8.72 8.20
N LEU A 270 -15.40 -7.58 7.49
CA LEU A 270 -15.98 -7.39 6.17
C LEU A 270 -15.36 -8.32 5.12
N TYR A 271 -14.04 -8.49 5.09
CA TYR A 271 -13.45 -9.46 4.17
C TYR A 271 -13.98 -10.87 4.45
N HIS A 272 -13.89 -11.36 5.68
CA HIS A 272 -14.31 -12.73 6.04
C HIS A 272 -15.78 -13.05 5.76
N ALA A 273 -16.64 -12.03 5.64
CA ALA A 273 -18.05 -12.19 5.35
C ALA A 273 -18.46 -11.82 3.92
N ALA A 274 -17.51 -11.43 3.07
CA ALA A 274 -17.76 -11.16 1.66
C ALA A 274 -17.83 -12.47 0.85
N GLU A 275 -18.68 -12.50 -0.18
CA GLU A 275 -18.76 -13.63 -1.11
C GLU A 275 -17.62 -13.61 -2.12
N VAL A 276 -17.29 -12.40 -2.59
CA VAL A 276 -16.23 -12.12 -3.56
C VAL A 276 -15.63 -10.76 -3.21
N PHE A 277 -14.32 -10.63 -3.35
CA PHE A 277 -13.62 -9.36 -3.32
C PHE A 277 -13.25 -8.94 -4.75
N VAL A 278 -13.47 -7.67 -5.08
CA VAL A 278 -13.13 -7.10 -6.39
C VAL A 278 -12.18 -5.93 -6.23
N CYS A 279 -11.07 -5.96 -6.96
CA CYS A 279 -10.15 -4.84 -7.14
C CYS A 279 -10.12 -4.44 -8.62
N PRO A 280 -10.96 -3.47 -9.04
CA PRO A 280 -11.16 -3.14 -10.45
C PRO A 280 -10.16 -2.11 -10.99
N SER A 281 -9.13 -1.76 -10.21
CA SER A 281 -8.27 -0.59 -10.43
C SER A 281 -7.59 -0.55 -11.81
N TRP A 282 -7.40 0.64 -12.37
CA TRP A 282 -6.52 0.88 -13.51
C TRP A 282 -5.04 0.85 -13.13
N MET A 283 -4.73 1.04 -11.84
CA MET A 283 -3.37 0.98 -11.33
C MET A 283 -3.33 0.72 -9.82
N GLU A 284 -2.54 -0.27 -9.40
CA GLU A 284 -2.06 -0.43 -8.04
C GLU A 284 -0.57 -0.73 -8.02
N GLY A 285 0.20 0.05 -7.25
CA GLY A 285 1.61 -0.24 -7.04
C GLY A 285 1.86 -1.62 -6.42
N PHE A 286 1.16 -1.93 -5.33
CA PHE A 286 1.12 -3.30 -4.77
C PHE A 286 -0.27 -3.91 -4.84
N GLY A 287 -1.30 -3.24 -4.32
CA GLY A 287 -2.64 -3.83 -4.19
C GLY A 287 -2.83 -4.58 -2.87
N MET A 288 -2.48 -3.96 -1.75
CA MET A 288 -2.72 -4.50 -0.40
C MET A 288 -4.12 -5.12 -0.20
N PRO A 289 -5.23 -4.49 -0.63
CA PRO A 289 -6.56 -5.07 -0.48
C PRO A 289 -6.72 -6.47 -1.10
N VAL A 290 -6.01 -6.75 -2.19
CA VAL A 290 -6.04 -8.04 -2.87
C VAL A 290 -5.49 -9.13 -1.94
N VAL A 291 -4.27 -8.95 -1.44
CA VAL A 291 -3.61 -9.93 -0.58
C VAL A 291 -4.25 -10.03 0.81
N GLU A 292 -4.93 -8.98 1.27
CA GLU A 292 -5.80 -9.01 2.46
C GLU A 292 -7.03 -9.91 2.25
N ALA A 293 -7.71 -9.79 1.12
CA ALA A 293 -8.86 -10.63 0.75
C ALA A 293 -8.45 -12.10 0.62
N MET A 294 -7.29 -12.37 0.01
CA MET A 294 -6.70 -13.70 -0.09
C MET A 294 -6.45 -14.32 1.28
N ALA A 295 -5.81 -13.58 2.20
CA ALA A 295 -5.60 -14.03 3.57
C ALA A 295 -6.92 -14.30 4.31
N ALA A 296 -7.97 -13.52 4.01
CA ALA A 296 -9.31 -13.70 4.54
C ALA A 296 -10.13 -14.82 3.88
N ARG A 297 -9.53 -15.60 2.97
CA ARG A 297 -10.17 -16.73 2.27
C ARG A 297 -11.34 -16.32 1.37
N VAL A 298 -11.26 -15.13 0.80
CA VAL A 298 -12.29 -14.61 -0.11
C VAL A 298 -11.84 -14.81 -1.56
N PRO A 299 -12.72 -15.30 -2.45
CA PRO A 299 -12.50 -15.27 -3.90
C PRO A 299 -12.12 -13.87 -4.39
N VAL A 300 -11.07 -13.78 -5.20
CA VAL A 300 -10.58 -12.50 -5.71
C VAL A 300 -10.83 -12.39 -7.21
N VAL A 301 -11.51 -11.32 -7.60
CA VAL A 301 -11.50 -10.79 -8.97
C VAL A 301 -10.66 -9.51 -8.98
N VAL A 302 -9.67 -9.44 -9.85
CA VAL A 302 -8.71 -8.34 -9.87
C VAL A 302 -8.34 -7.99 -11.29
N THR A 303 -7.98 -6.75 -11.55
CA THR A 303 -7.48 -6.36 -12.87
C THR A 303 -6.01 -6.69 -13.02
N GLN A 304 -5.55 -6.82 -14.26
CA GLN A 304 -4.13 -7.06 -14.57
C GLN A 304 -3.20 -5.92 -14.11
N ALA A 305 -3.74 -4.77 -13.69
CA ALA A 305 -2.99 -3.60 -13.24
C ALA A 305 -2.63 -3.61 -11.75
N ALA A 306 -2.77 -4.75 -11.06
CA ALA A 306 -2.39 -4.90 -9.67
C ALA A 306 -0.98 -5.49 -9.52
N GLY A 307 -0.03 -4.71 -8.99
CA GLY A 307 1.37 -5.13 -8.86
C GLY A 307 1.61 -6.39 -8.02
N CYS A 308 0.70 -6.77 -7.12
CA CYS A 308 0.85 -7.99 -6.33
C CYS A 308 0.73 -9.27 -7.15
N LEU A 309 0.14 -9.23 -8.36
CA LEU A 309 -0.10 -10.41 -9.21
C LEU A 309 1.17 -11.19 -9.53
N GLU A 310 2.33 -10.54 -9.62
CA GLU A 310 3.62 -11.20 -9.89
C GLU A 310 4.06 -12.16 -8.77
N TYR A 311 3.50 -12.01 -7.56
CA TYR A 311 3.78 -12.86 -6.42
C TYR A 311 2.74 -13.97 -6.20
N LEU A 312 1.74 -14.04 -7.07
CA LEU A 312 0.60 -14.94 -6.95
C LEU A 312 0.68 -16.03 -8.02
N GLN A 313 0.19 -17.22 -7.68
CA GLN A 313 -0.05 -18.27 -8.67
C GLN A 313 -1.16 -17.84 -9.64
N PRO A 314 -1.11 -18.28 -10.91
CA PRO A 314 -2.12 -17.94 -11.91
C PRO A 314 -3.56 -18.29 -11.51
N ASP A 315 -3.75 -19.25 -10.61
CA ASP A 315 -5.06 -19.70 -10.14
C ASP A 315 -5.51 -19.05 -8.82
N SER A 316 -4.70 -18.17 -8.21
CA SER A 316 -5.01 -17.48 -6.94
C SER A 316 -6.03 -16.35 -7.09
N ALA A 317 -6.29 -15.87 -8.30
CA ALA A 317 -7.32 -14.86 -8.58
C ALA A 317 -7.85 -14.98 -10.01
N LEU A 318 -9.05 -14.48 -10.25
CA LEU A 318 -9.55 -14.22 -11.61
C LEU A 318 -9.07 -12.84 -12.07
N THR A 319 -8.28 -12.82 -13.13
CA THR A 319 -7.78 -11.58 -13.73
C THR A 319 -8.66 -11.10 -14.88
N VAL A 320 -9.01 -9.82 -14.90
CA VAL A 320 -9.82 -9.19 -15.97
C VAL A 320 -9.14 -7.94 -16.54
N ASP A 321 -9.49 -7.56 -17.76
CA ASP A 321 -9.11 -6.26 -18.31
C ASP A 321 -9.90 -5.17 -17.55
N PRO A 322 -9.26 -4.07 -17.11
CA PRO A 322 -9.94 -3.05 -16.32
C PRO A 322 -11.01 -2.26 -17.10
N ASN A 323 -11.08 -2.35 -18.43
CA ASN A 323 -12.08 -1.69 -19.25
C ASN A 323 -13.20 -2.64 -19.73
N ASP A 324 -13.07 -3.94 -19.46
CA ASP A 324 -14.02 -4.97 -19.87
C ASP A 324 -15.11 -5.17 -18.81
N VAL A 325 -16.21 -4.43 -18.96
CA VAL A 325 -17.36 -4.46 -18.04
C VAL A 325 -18.00 -5.84 -18.02
N GLU A 326 -18.23 -6.42 -19.19
CA GLU A 326 -18.82 -7.74 -19.36
C GLU A 326 -17.92 -8.84 -18.78
N GLY A 327 -16.62 -8.83 -19.10
CA GLY A 327 -15.66 -9.77 -18.54
C GLY A 327 -15.53 -9.66 -17.02
N MET A 328 -15.63 -8.45 -16.46
CA MET A 328 -15.67 -8.25 -15.01
C MET A 328 -16.94 -8.85 -14.39
N ALA A 329 -18.11 -8.65 -15.02
CA ALA A 329 -19.36 -9.26 -14.56
C ALA A 329 -19.30 -10.80 -14.62
N ASP A 330 -18.80 -11.36 -15.72
CA ASP A 330 -18.63 -12.80 -15.92
C ASP A 330 -17.66 -13.41 -14.88
N ALA A 331 -16.55 -12.72 -14.58
CA ALA A 331 -15.60 -13.17 -13.56
C ALA A 331 -16.21 -13.17 -12.15
N ILE A 332 -16.98 -12.14 -11.80
CA ILE A 332 -17.70 -12.08 -10.53
C ILE A 332 -18.74 -13.19 -10.45
N GLU A 333 -19.53 -13.39 -11.51
CA GLU A 333 -20.54 -14.45 -11.58
C GLU A 333 -19.92 -15.84 -11.40
N ARG A 334 -18.80 -16.12 -12.07
CA ARG A 334 -18.05 -17.38 -11.91
C ARG A 334 -17.53 -17.54 -10.49
N ALA A 335 -16.99 -16.49 -9.87
CA ALA A 335 -16.51 -16.54 -8.49
C ALA A 335 -17.64 -16.81 -7.47
N LEU A 336 -18.88 -16.38 -7.78
CA LEU A 336 -20.07 -16.61 -6.97
C LEU A 336 -20.66 -18.01 -7.15
N THR A 337 -20.65 -18.55 -8.38
CA THR A 337 -21.45 -19.72 -8.76
C THR A 337 -20.63 -21.01 -8.93
N ASP A 338 -19.36 -20.93 -9.34
CA ASP A 338 -18.50 -22.11 -9.51
C ASP A 338 -17.79 -22.45 -8.20
N SER A 339 -18.43 -23.33 -7.42
CA SER A 339 -17.91 -23.79 -6.12
C SER A 339 -16.54 -24.49 -6.21
N ALA A 340 -16.25 -25.18 -7.33
CA ALA A 340 -14.99 -25.91 -7.51
C ALA A 340 -13.85 -24.94 -7.83
N LEU A 341 -14.09 -23.96 -8.70
CA LEU A 341 -13.17 -22.85 -8.97
C LEU A 341 -12.90 -22.06 -7.69
N ARG A 342 -13.95 -21.67 -6.96
CA ARG A 342 -13.86 -20.94 -5.69
C ARG A 342 -12.95 -21.64 -4.69
N LYS A 343 -13.14 -22.96 -4.51
CA LYS A 343 -12.31 -23.74 -3.59
C LYS A 343 -10.83 -23.72 -3.98
N ARG A 344 -10.50 -24.03 -5.24
CA ARG A 344 -9.12 -24.04 -5.74
C ARG A 344 -8.47 -22.66 -5.60
N MET A 345 -9.18 -21.62 -6.02
CA MET A 345 -8.68 -20.25 -5.96
C MET A 345 -8.38 -19.79 -4.53
N VAL A 346 -9.29 -20.06 -3.59
CA VAL A 346 -9.08 -19.71 -2.17
C VAL A 346 -7.91 -20.50 -1.57
N GLU A 347 -7.78 -21.80 -1.88
CA GLU A 347 -6.66 -22.62 -1.39
C GLU A 347 -5.31 -22.09 -1.89
N SER A 348 -5.20 -21.77 -3.18
CA SER A 348 -3.99 -21.18 -3.77
C SER A 348 -3.68 -19.78 -3.20
N ALA A 349 -4.69 -18.91 -3.14
CA ALA A 349 -4.59 -17.54 -2.65
C ALA A 349 -4.08 -17.45 -1.20
N VAL A 350 -4.55 -18.34 -0.30
CA VAL A 350 -4.12 -18.35 1.09
C VAL A 350 -2.65 -18.76 1.21
N LEU A 351 -2.21 -19.72 0.39
CA LEU A 351 -0.81 -20.16 0.37
C LEU A 351 0.09 -19.02 -0.09
N ASP A 352 -0.29 -18.28 -1.13
CA ASP A 352 0.47 -17.13 -1.60
C ASP A 352 0.49 -16.00 -0.58
N ALA A 353 -0.66 -15.60 -0.05
CA ALA A 353 -0.75 -14.57 0.99
C ALA A 353 0.09 -14.94 2.22
N SER A 354 0.20 -16.23 2.59
CA SER A 354 1.00 -16.68 3.73
C SER A 354 2.51 -16.49 3.55
N LYS A 355 3.01 -16.44 2.31
CA LYS A 355 4.42 -16.16 1.99
C LYS A 355 4.73 -14.67 2.12
N LEU A 356 3.72 -13.81 1.93
CA LEU A 356 3.81 -12.36 1.98
C LEU A 356 3.75 -11.89 3.44
N THR A 357 4.89 -11.89 4.13
CA THR A 357 4.97 -11.49 5.54
C THR A 357 5.75 -10.20 5.74
N TRP A 358 5.34 -9.41 6.73
CA TRP A 358 6.06 -8.19 7.11
C TRP A 358 7.46 -8.48 7.66
N ASP A 359 7.67 -9.67 8.25
CA ASP A 359 8.99 -10.09 8.72
C ASP A 359 9.93 -10.39 7.53
N ALA A 360 9.43 -11.04 6.47
CA ALA A 360 10.20 -11.24 5.25
C ALA A 360 10.52 -9.91 4.57
N CYS A 361 9.55 -9.00 4.49
CA CYS A 361 9.74 -7.64 3.98
C CYS A 361 10.85 -6.91 4.75
N ALA A 362 10.78 -6.85 6.08
CA ALA A 362 11.78 -6.16 6.90
C ALA A 362 13.18 -6.78 6.81
N LYS A 363 13.30 -8.12 6.83
CA LYS A 363 14.59 -8.81 6.67
C LYS A 363 15.22 -8.51 5.32
N ALA A 364 14.43 -8.49 4.26
CA ALA A 364 14.91 -8.14 2.94
C ALA A 364 15.30 -6.65 2.87
N THR A 365 14.57 -5.75 3.56
CA THR A 365 14.91 -4.32 3.64
C THR A 365 16.25 -4.09 4.37
N LEU A 366 16.55 -4.85 5.43
CA LEU A 366 17.84 -4.77 6.11
C LEU A 366 19.01 -5.10 5.16
N LYS A 367 18.85 -6.12 4.30
CA LYS A 367 19.85 -6.44 3.26
C LYS A 367 20.02 -5.31 2.25
N VAL A 368 18.94 -4.61 1.91
CA VAL A 368 19.01 -3.42 1.04
C VAL A 368 19.78 -2.29 1.74
N TYR A 369 19.62 -2.13 3.05
CA TYR A 369 20.40 -1.14 3.80
C TYR A 369 21.90 -1.45 3.78
N GLU A 370 22.28 -2.71 3.99
CA GLU A 370 23.67 -3.16 3.90
C GLU A 370 24.26 -2.86 2.52
N ALA A 371 23.57 -3.27 1.45
CA ALA A 371 24.00 -3.00 0.07
C ALA A 371 24.08 -1.49 -0.25
N ALA A 372 23.15 -0.69 0.29
CA ALA A 372 23.15 0.76 0.11
C ALA A 372 24.35 1.42 0.82
N ILE A 373 24.73 0.93 2.01
CA ILE A 373 25.91 1.39 2.76
C ILE A 373 27.19 1.06 1.99
N GLU A 374 27.31 -0.17 1.48
CA GLU A 374 28.46 -0.57 0.65
C GLU A 374 28.58 0.31 -0.61
N ARG A 375 27.47 0.54 -1.31
CA ARG A 375 27.44 1.44 -2.48
C ARG A 375 27.84 2.87 -2.12
N ALA A 376 27.35 3.39 -1.01
CA ALA A 376 27.71 4.74 -0.54
C ALA A 376 29.20 4.85 -0.17
N GLY A 377 29.79 3.77 0.36
CA GLY A 377 31.21 3.69 0.67
C GLY A 377 32.10 3.61 -0.57
N ALA A 378 31.65 2.94 -1.64
CA ALA A 378 32.41 2.79 -2.88
C ALA A 378 32.45 4.06 -3.76
N ILE A 379 31.51 4.98 -3.56
CA ILE A 379 31.41 6.25 -4.32
C ILE A 379 32.23 7.38 -3.66
N ARG A 380 32.59 7.23 -2.39
CA ARG A 380 33.46 8.16 -1.63
C ARG A 380 34.92 7.83 -1.86
#